data_AF-A0A4Z2C2B0-F1
#
_entry.id   AF-A0A4Z2C2B0-F1
#
_cell.length_a   1.000
_cell.length_b   1.000
_cell.length_c   1.000
_cell.angle_alpha   90.00
_cell.angle_beta   90.00
_cell.angle_gamma   90.00
#
_symmetry.space_group_name_H-M   'P 1'
#
loop_
_entity.id
_entity.type
_entity.pdbx_description
1 polymer ?
#
loop_
_entity_poly.entity_id
_entity_poly.type
_entity_poly.pdbx_seq_one_letter_code
_entity_poly.pdbx_strand_id
1 'polypeptide(L)'
;MPPASSHSYMIKYMSLGVLVLQTTSLVLTMRYSRTLIEDSPRYLASSAVVSAEVLKIVICTLLVFTENGFSVRAMYQLLREEIVKRPGETMKLAIPAGIYTLQNNLLYVALSNLDAATYQVTYQLKILTTALFSVSMLGKKLSFHQWLSLLVLITGITLVQWPSVVNNDTERQVLTANSQFVGLMAVLMACVSSGFAGVYFEKILKETRQSIWVRNIQLGLFGFVLGFAGMIIHDGPLLKQSGMFQGYNTITCIVVVLQVFK
;
A
#
# COMPACT_ATOMS: atom_id res chain seq x y z
N MET A 1 0.40 -19.45 27.95
CA MET A 1 1.14 -19.12 26.71
C MET A 1 2.61 -19.38 26.97
N PRO A 2 3.30 -20.24 26.21
CA PRO A 2 4.73 -20.42 26.40
C PRO A 2 5.45 -19.10 26.06
N PRO A 3 6.52 -18.73 26.78
CA PRO A 3 7.29 -17.53 26.48
C PRO A 3 7.89 -17.66 25.09
N ALA A 4 7.63 -16.68 24.22
CA ALA A 4 8.28 -16.61 22.92
C ALA A 4 9.81 -16.63 23.13
N SER A 5 10.51 -17.50 22.43
CA SER A 5 11.97 -17.58 22.52
C SER A 5 12.60 -16.22 22.17
N SER A 6 13.73 -15.89 22.78
CA SER A 6 14.49 -14.65 22.50
C SER A 6 14.69 -14.41 20.98
N HIS A 7 14.85 -15.50 20.23
CA HIS A 7 14.93 -15.50 18.77
C HIS A 7 13.69 -14.92 18.06
N SER A 8 12.48 -15.20 18.56
CA SER A 8 11.23 -14.65 18.00
C SER A 8 11.13 -13.14 18.21
N TYR A 9 11.60 -12.62 19.35
CA TYR A 9 11.67 -11.18 19.59
C TYR A 9 12.69 -10.51 18.67
N MET A 10 13.86 -11.12 18.49
CA MET A 10 14.89 -10.61 17.58
C MET A 10 14.37 -10.47 16.15
N ILE A 11 13.70 -11.50 15.62
CA ILE A 11 13.10 -11.45 14.28
C ILE A 11 12.06 -10.33 14.19
N LYS A 12 11.19 -10.16 15.19
CA LYS A 12 10.16 -9.10 15.17
C LYS A 12 10.76 -7.70 15.11
N TYR A 13 11.76 -7.40 15.94
CA TYR A 13 12.40 -6.09 15.95
C TYR A 13 13.27 -5.85 14.72
N MET A 14 13.95 -6.88 14.21
CA MET A 14 14.68 -6.78 12.94
C MET A 14 13.73 -6.50 11.78
N SER A 15 12.62 -7.23 11.67
CA SER A 15 11.60 -6.97 10.64
C SER A 15 11.00 -5.57 10.76
N LEU A 16 10.76 -5.08 11.98
CA LEU A 16 10.29 -3.71 12.21
C LEU A 16 11.34 -2.68 11.74
N GLY A 17 12.61 -2.87 12.09
CA GLY A 17 13.70 -1.99 11.67
C GLY A 17 13.85 -1.96 10.15
N VAL A 18 13.83 -3.12 9.50
CA VAL A 18 13.87 -3.23 8.04
C VAL A 18 12.66 -2.53 7.41
N LEU A 19 11.46 -2.72 7.94
CA LEU A 19 10.24 -2.09 7.43
C LEU A 19 10.29 -0.56 7.54
N VAL A 20 10.80 -0.03 8.66
CA VAL A 20 10.97 1.42 8.86
C VAL A 20 12.00 1.98 7.88
N LEU A 21 13.15 1.31 7.74
CA LEU A 21 14.20 1.72 6.80
C LEU A 21 13.71 1.66 5.35
N GLN A 22 13.02 0.59 4.97
CA GLN A 22 12.44 0.41 3.64
C GLN A 22 11.40 1.51 3.35
N THR A 23 10.47 1.74 4.27
CA THR A 23 9.40 2.73 4.09
C THR A 23 9.96 4.14 3.97
N THR A 24 10.95 4.47 4.83
CA THR A 24 11.62 5.77 4.80
C THR A 24 12.40 5.97 3.50
N SER A 25 13.19 4.96 3.11
CA SER A 25 13.95 4.97 1.85
C SER A 25 13.03 5.15 0.65
N LEU A 26 11.93 4.38 0.60
CA LEU A 26 10.94 4.47 -0.48
C LEU A 26 10.36 5.89 -0.61
N VAL A 27 9.97 6.52 0.50
CA VAL A 27 9.38 7.87 0.48
C VAL A 27 10.40 8.90 0.01
N LEU A 28 11.64 8.82 0.53
CA LEU A 28 12.71 9.73 0.15
C LEU A 28 13.10 9.56 -1.32
N THR A 29 13.30 8.33 -1.79
CA THR A 29 13.63 8.04 -3.18
C THR A 29 12.48 8.43 -4.12
N MET A 30 11.22 8.19 -3.75
CA MET A 30 10.07 8.66 -4.55
C MET A 30 10.02 10.18 -4.65
N ARG A 31 10.28 10.91 -3.56
CA ARG A 31 10.34 12.37 -3.60
C ARG A 31 11.49 12.84 -4.49
N TYR A 32 12.68 12.31 -4.26
CA TYR A 32 13.87 12.62 -5.05
C TYR A 32 13.64 12.38 -6.55
N SER A 33 13.08 11.23 -6.90
CA SER A 33 12.74 10.83 -8.27
C SER A 33 11.71 11.76 -8.94
N ARG A 34 10.81 12.40 -8.17
CA ARG A 34 9.80 13.35 -8.70
C ARG A 34 10.27 14.81 -8.73
N THR A 35 11.24 15.18 -7.90
CA THR A 35 11.78 16.55 -7.83
C THR A 35 13.01 16.76 -8.70
N LEU A 36 13.69 15.68 -9.12
CA LEU A 36 14.73 15.73 -10.13
C LEU A 36 14.13 16.20 -11.46
N ILE A 37 14.48 17.42 -11.85
CA ILE A 37 14.23 17.94 -13.19
C ILE A 37 15.38 17.41 -14.05
N GLU A 38 15.23 16.19 -14.57
CA GLU A 38 16.04 15.73 -15.71
C GLU A 38 15.32 16.18 -16.99
N ASP A 39 16.05 16.50 -18.06
CA ASP A 39 15.51 16.83 -19.40
C ASP A 39 14.70 15.67 -20.04
N SER A 40 14.58 14.55 -19.34
CA SER A 40 13.81 13.38 -19.72
C SER A 40 12.35 13.48 -19.24
N PRO A 41 11.39 12.95 -20.01
CA PRO A 41 10.00 12.90 -19.59
C PRO A 41 9.85 12.11 -18.29
N ARG A 42 8.95 12.57 -17.41
CA ARG A 42 8.67 11.93 -16.11
C ARG A 42 8.13 10.51 -16.31
N TYR A 43 8.53 9.58 -15.45
CA TYR A 43 7.98 8.22 -15.46
C TYR A 43 6.50 8.21 -15.05
N LEU A 44 5.75 7.29 -15.64
CA LEU A 44 4.35 7.07 -15.30
C LEU A 44 4.26 6.34 -13.95
N ALA A 45 3.62 6.96 -12.97
CA ALA A 45 3.47 6.37 -11.64
C ALA A 45 2.68 5.05 -11.69
N SER A 46 1.67 4.95 -12.54
CA SER A 46 0.88 3.74 -12.78
C SER A 46 1.73 2.58 -13.31
N SER A 47 2.63 2.85 -14.24
CA SER A 47 3.60 1.88 -14.77
C SER A 47 4.53 1.35 -13.69
N ALA A 48 5.02 2.22 -12.79
CA ALA A 48 5.87 1.81 -11.67
C ALA A 48 5.11 0.89 -10.68
N VAL A 49 3.83 1.17 -10.41
CA VAL A 49 2.98 0.30 -9.59
C VAL A 49 2.81 -1.07 -10.25
N VAL A 50 2.44 -1.11 -11.54
CA VAL A 50 2.27 -2.37 -12.28
C VAL A 50 3.57 -3.17 -12.30
N SER A 51 4.70 -2.52 -12.55
CA SER A 51 6.02 -3.16 -12.53
C SER A 51 6.38 -3.72 -11.16
N ALA A 52 6.04 -3.02 -10.08
CA ALA A 52 6.23 -3.49 -8.71
C ALA A 52 5.36 -4.73 -8.40
N GLU A 53 4.11 -4.78 -8.89
CA GLU A 53 3.24 -5.96 -8.74
C GLU A 53 3.79 -7.17 -9.51
N VAL A 54 4.31 -6.97 -10.73
CA VAL A 54 4.97 -8.04 -11.49
C VAL A 54 6.19 -8.57 -10.74
N LEU A 55 7.05 -7.66 -10.26
CA LEU A 55 8.24 -8.05 -9.51
C LEU A 55 7.89 -8.75 -8.20
N LYS A 56 6.83 -8.31 -7.50
CA LYS A 56 6.28 -8.98 -6.31
C LYS A 56 5.89 -10.43 -6.61
N ILE A 57 5.16 -10.66 -7.69
CA ILE A 57 4.76 -12.02 -8.12
C ILE A 57 6.00 -12.87 -8.41
N VAL A 58 6.98 -12.33 -9.13
CA VAL A 58 8.22 -13.05 -9.46
C VAL A 58 8.99 -13.42 -8.19
N ILE A 59 9.24 -12.48 -7.29
CA ILE A 59 9.99 -12.75 -6.06
C ILE A 59 9.21 -13.73 -5.16
N CYS A 60 7.90 -13.57 -4.99
CA CYS A 60 7.11 -14.51 -4.20
C CYS A 60 7.14 -15.91 -4.82
N THR A 61 7.12 -16.04 -6.15
CA THR A 61 7.23 -17.34 -6.83
C THR A 61 8.59 -17.98 -6.60
N LEU A 62 9.69 -17.20 -6.66
CA LEU A 62 11.04 -17.69 -6.35
C LEU A 62 11.19 -18.12 -4.88
N LEU A 63 10.52 -17.43 -3.95
CA LEU A 63 10.52 -17.81 -2.54
C LEU A 63 9.73 -19.11 -2.31
N VAL A 64 8.57 -19.27 -2.94
CA VAL A 64 7.82 -20.54 -2.91
C VAL A 64 8.64 -21.67 -3.53
N PHE A 65 9.39 -21.42 -4.60
CA PHE A 65 10.30 -22.38 -5.21
C PHE A 65 11.37 -22.86 -4.21
N THR A 66 11.95 -21.91 -3.47
CA THR A 66 12.97 -22.18 -2.44
C THR A 66 12.37 -22.95 -1.25
N GLU A 67 11.15 -22.60 -0.80
CA GLU A 67 10.44 -23.32 0.27
C GLU A 67 10.12 -24.78 -0.09
N ASN A 68 9.90 -25.08 -1.38
CA ASN A 68 9.60 -26.44 -1.86
C ASN A 68 10.85 -27.22 -2.31
N GLY A 69 12.03 -26.87 -1.78
CA GLY A 69 13.27 -27.61 -2.03
C GLY A 69 13.74 -27.59 -3.49
N PHE A 70 13.53 -26.45 -4.18
CA PHE A 70 13.90 -26.26 -5.59
C PHE A 70 13.22 -27.23 -6.57
N SER A 71 12.09 -27.83 -6.18
CA SER A 71 11.30 -28.70 -7.07
C SER A 71 10.24 -27.91 -7.83
N VAL A 72 10.43 -27.74 -9.15
CA VAL A 72 9.49 -27.02 -10.02
C VAL A 72 8.13 -27.70 -10.05
N ARG A 73 8.12 -29.04 -10.00
CA ARG A 73 6.88 -29.83 -10.00
C ARG A 73 6.08 -29.63 -8.72
N ALA A 74 6.74 -29.62 -7.57
CA ALA A 74 6.09 -29.37 -6.28
C ALA A 74 5.55 -27.93 -6.19
N MET A 75 6.33 -26.95 -6.63
CA MET A 75 5.89 -25.54 -6.72
C MET A 75 4.66 -25.40 -7.63
N TYR A 76 4.70 -25.95 -8.84
CA TYR A 76 3.57 -25.87 -9.77
C TYR A 76 2.32 -26.56 -9.23
N GLN A 77 2.47 -27.72 -8.60
CA GLN A 77 1.35 -28.43 -7.96
C GLN A 77 0.75 -27.59 -6.83
N LEU A 78 1.58 -26.99 -5.96
CA LEU A 78 1.12 -26.12 -4.88
C LEU A 78 0.38 -24.88 -5.41
N LEU A 79 0.95 -24.16 -6.38
CA LEU A 79 0.31 -22.99 -6.99
C LEU A 79 -1.00 -23.37 -7.67
N ARG A 80 -1.02 -24.49 -8.42
CA ARG A 80 -2.24 -24.95 -9.09
C ARG A 80 -3.31 -25.37 -8.07
N GLU A 81 -2.94 -26.02 -6.98
CA GLU A 81 -3.87 -26.44 -5.93
C GLU A 81 -4.47 -25.21 -5.23
N GLU A 82 -3.64 -24.26 -4.83
CA GLU A 82 -4.07 -23.13 -4.00
C GLU A 82 -4.69 -21.98 -4.81
N ILE A 83 -4.25 -21.75 -6.06
CA ILE A 83 -4.79 -20.67 -6.92
C ILE A 83 -5.97 -21.18 -7.76
N VAL A 84 -5.80 -22.30 -8.48
CA VAL A 84 -6.79 -22.75 -9.48
C VAL A 84 -7.88 -23.62 -8.88
N LYS A 85 -7.52 -24.54 -7.97
CA LYS A 85 -8.51 -25.47 -7.39
C LYS A 85 -9.24 -24.89 -6.18
N ARG A 86 -8.78 -23.77 -5.62
CA ARG A 86 -9.47 -23.02 -4.55
C ARG A 86 -9.84 -21.60 -4.99
N PRO A 87 -10.69 -21.44 -6.02
CA PRO A 87 -11.06 -20.13 -6.53
C PRO A 87 -11.82 -19.29 -5.50
N GLY A 88 -12.59 -19.91 -4.60
CA GLY A 88 -13.32 -19.18 -3.55
C GLY A 88 -12.39 -18.47 -2.56
N GLU A 89 -11.29 -19.12 -2.15
CA GLU A 89 -10.27 -18.52 -1.28
C GLU A 89 -9.45 -17.45 -2.00
N THR A 90 -9.20 -17.65 -3.29
CA THR A 90 -8.52 -16.68 -4.13
C THR A 90 -9.38 -15.44 -4.36
N MET A 91 -10.69 -15.61 -4.62
CA MET A 91 -11.63 -14.51 -4.83
C MET A 91 -11.79 -13.62 -3.58
N LYS A 92 -11.65 -14.19 -2.37
CA LYS A 92 -11.62 -13.38 -1.14
C LYS A 92 -10.50 -12.33 -1.16
N LEU A 93 -9.37 -12.60 -1.82
CA LEU A 93 -8.26 -11.64 -1.97
C LEU A 93 -8.49 -10.60 -3.07
N ALA A 94 -9.46 -10.81 -3.97
CA ALA A 94 -9.88 -9.77 -4.90
C ALA A 94 -10.52 -8.59 -4.17
N ILE A 95 -11.19 -8.84 -3.04
CA ILE A 95 -11.82 -7.79 -2.21
C ILE A 95 -10.78 -6.78 -1.70
N PRO A 96 -9.73 -7.17 -0.94
CA PRO A 96 -8.73 -6.22 -0.47
C PRO A 96 -7.97 -5.56 -1.64
N ALA A 97 -7.66 -6.29 -2.73
CA ALA A 97 -7.00 -5.71 -3.91
C ALA A 97 -7.85 -4.60 -4.57
N GLY A 98 -9.15 -4.85 -4.75
CA GLY A 98 -10.10 -3.86 -5.26
C GLY A 98 -10.21 -2.65 -4.36
N ILE A 99 -10.31 -2.87 -3.05
CA ILE A 99 -10.41 -1.79 -2.07
C ILE A 99 -9.12 -0.96 -2.04
N TYR A 100 -7.94 -1.56 -2.13
CA TYR A 100 -6.68 -0.82 -2.23
C TYR A 100 -6.59 0.01 -3.51
N THR A 101 -7.09 -0.53 -4.62
CA THR A 101 -7.15 0.21 -5.90
C THR A 101 -8.10 1.41 -5.78
N LEU A 102 -9.29 1.21 -5.23
CA LEU A 102 -10.24 2.29 -4.96
C LEU A 102 -9.66 3.34 -4.01
N GLN A 103 -9.00 2.89 -2.94
CA GLN A 103 -8.33 3.76 -1.98
C GLN A 103 -7.31 4.66 -2.67
N ASN A 104 -6.45 4.11 -3.53
CA ASN A 104 -5.45 4.91 -4.26
C ASN A 104 -6.10 5.99 -5.12
N ASN A 105 -7.22 5.68 -5.79
CA ASN A 105 -7.98 6.67 -6.56
C ASN A 105 -8.61 7.76 -5.68
N LEU A 106 -9.22 7.37 -4.55
CA LEU A 106 -9.77 8.32 -3.59
C LEU A 106 -8.70 9.26 -3.01
N LEU A 107 -7.49 8.75 -2.76
CA LEU A 107 -6.37 9.58 -2.31
C LEU A 107 -5.92 10.57 -3.39
N TYR A 108 -5.97 10.20 -4.67
CA TYR A 108 -5.69 11.14 -5.76
C TYR A 108 -6.74 12.26 -5.84
N VAL A 109 -8.01 11.91 -5.74
CA VAL A 109 -9.12 12.89 -5.68
C VAL A 109 -8.93 13.82 -4.49
N ALA A 110 -8.60 13.28 -3.33
CA ALA A 110 -8.33 14.07 -2.13
C ALA A 110 -7.16 15.04 -2.29
N LEU A 111 -6.01 14.57 -2.80
CA LEU A 111 -4.83 15.41 -3.06
C LEU A 111 -5.11 16.54 -4.06
N SER A 112 -6.04 16.33 -4.98
CA SER A 112 -6.43 17.33 -5.98
C SER A 112 -7.40 18.39 -5.45
N ASN A 113 -8.05 18.12 -4.31
CA ASN A 113 -9.14 18.93 -3.77
C ASN A 113 -8.88 19.48 -2.35
N LEU A 114 -7.80 19.02 -1.68
CA LEU A 114 -7.37 19.49 -0.36
C LEU A 114 -5.96 20.04 -0.40
N ASP A 115 -5.67 20.99 0.48
CA ASP A 115 -4.30 21.37 0.77
C ASP A 115 -3.54 20.22 1.45
N ALA A 116 -2.21 20.26 1.35
CA ALA A 116 -1.35 19.19 1.86
C ALA A 116 -1.44 19.01 3.38
N ALA A 117 -1.69 20.09 4.15
CA ALA A 117 -1.79 20.00 5.61
C ALA A 117 -3.04 19.22 6.01
N THR A 118 -4.20 19.63 5.49
CA THR A 118 -5.48 19.00 5.76
C THR A 118 -5.47 17.55 5.29
N TYR A 119 -4.91 17.27 4.10
CA TYR A 119 -4.78 15.91 3.59
C TYR A 119 -3.95 15.02 4.53
N GLN A 120 -2.75 15.45 4.94
CA GLN A 120 -1.85 14.64 5.76
C GLN A 120 -2.46 14.32 7.12
N VAL A 121 -2.96 15.33 7.81
CA VAL A 121 -3.57 15.18 9.14
C VAL A 121 -4.79 14.26 9.07
N THR A 122 -5.66 14.45 8.07
CA THR A 122 -6.87 13.63 7.91
C THR A 122 -6.55 12.19 7.53
N TYR A 123 -5.51 11.95 6.72
CA TYR A 123 -5.14 10.60 6.30
C TYR A 123 -4.64 9.73 7.46
N GLN A 124 -4.13 10.33 8.54
CA GLN A 124 -3.72 9.58 9.73
C GLN A 124 -4.87 8.98 10.54
N LEU A 125 -6.11 9.40 10.29
CA LEU A 125 -7.30 8.72 10.85
C LEU A 125 -7.36 7.24 10.42
N LYS A 126 -6.65 6.85 9.35
CA LYS A 126 -6.45 5.44 8.98
C LYS A 126 -5.98 4.58 10.18
N ILE A 127 -5.18 5.14 11.09
CA ILE A 127 -4.71 4.40 12.27
C ILE A 127 -5.89 4.03 13.18
N LEU A 128 -6.82 4.96 13.39
CA LEU A 128 -8.05 4.70 14.16
C LEU A 128 -8.95 3.70 13.46
N THR A 129 -9.21 3.87 12.18
CA THR A 129 -10.10 2.96 11.44
C THR A 129 -9.53 1.54 11.44
N THR A 130 -8.22 1.41 11.26
CA THR A 130 -7.53 0.10 11.35
C THR A 130 -7.68 -0.50 12.75
N ALA A 131 -7.49 0.28 13.83
CA ALA A 131 -7.67 -0.20 15.19
C ALA A 131 -9.12 -0.66 15.46
N LEU A 132 -10.11 0.14 15.03
CA LEU A 132 -11.53 -0.18 15.14
C LEU A 132 -11.88 -1.48 14.42
N PHE A 133 -11.43 -1.64 13.17
CA PHE A 133 -11.65 -2.89 12.43
C PHE A 133 -10.88 -4.05 13.05
N SER A 134 -9.70 -3.84 13.64
CA SER A 134 -8.95 -4.91 14.31
C SER A 134 -9.70 -5.43 15.55
N VAL A 135 -10.38 -4.55 16.29
CA VAL A 135 -11.25 -4.95 17.41
C VAL A 135 -12.51 -5.65 16.90
N SER A 136 -13.20 -5.06 15.93
CA SER A 136 -14.48 -5.56 15.43
C SER A 136 -14.34 -6.89 14.65
N MET A 137 -13.35 -7.02 13.78
CA MET A 137 -13.27 -8.10 12.80
C MET A 137 -12.31 -9.24 13.20
N LEU A 138 -11.25 -8.93 13.96
CA LEU A 138 -10.33 -9.95 14.52
C LEU A 138 -10.65 -10.28 15.98
N GLY A 139 -11.59 -9.58 16.60
CA GLY A 139 -11.94 -9.78 18.02
C GLY A 139 -10.82 -9.40 18.98
N LYS A 140 -9.87 -8.53 18.57
CA LYS A 140 -8.82 -8.06 19.48
C LYS A 140 -9.44 -7.21 20.60
N LYS A 141 -8.99 -7.38 21.83
CA LYS A 141 -9.40 -6.55 22.97
C LYS A 141 -8.34 -5.48 23.21
N LEU A 142 -8.68 -4.22 22.93
CA LEU A 142 -7.85 -3.07 23.28
C LEU A 142 -8.29 -2.51 24.64
N SER A 143 -7.35 -2.37 25.57
CA SER A 143 -7.62 -1.74 26.86
C SER A 143 -7.79 -0.22 26.72
N PHE A 144 -8.39 0.42 27.73
CA PHE A 144 -8.57 1.87 27.74
C PHE A 144 -7.23 2.63 27.58
N HIS A 145 -6.16 2.14 28.23
CA HIS A 145 -4.82 2.73 28.08
C HIS A 145 -4.26 2.57 26.66
N GLN A 146 -4.56 1.46 25.97
CA GLN A 146 -4.15 1.29 24.57
C GLN A 146 -4.92 2.24 23.65
N TRP A 147 -6.21 2.45 23.87
CA TRP A 147 -6.98 3.49 23.17
C TRP A 147 -6.42 4.89 23.39
N LEU A 148 -6.07 5.22 24.64
CA LEU A 148 -5.46 6.50 24.94
C LEU A 148 -4.09 6.65 24.24
N SER A 149 -3.27 5.60 24.24
CA SER A 149 -1.98 5.61 23.54
C SER A 149 -2.13 5.79 22.02
N LEU A 150 -3.20 5.26 21.42
CA LEU A 150 -3.50 5.46 20.01
C LEU A 150 -3.87 6.91 19.72
N LEU A 151 -4.68 7.53 20.58
CA LEU A 151 -5.01 8.96 20.45
C LEU A 151 -3.76 9.83 20.58
N VAL A 152 -2.90 9.56 21.58
CA VAL A 152 -1.63 10.27 21.76
C VAL A 152 -0.72 10.08 20.54
N LEU A 153 -0.64 8.85 19.99
CA LEU A 153 0.14 8.56 18.78
C LEU A 153 -0.36 9.39 17.59
N ILE A 154 -1.67 9.45 17.36
CA ILE A 154 -2.24 10.21 16.25
C ILE A 154 -1.97 11.70 16.45
N THR A 155 -2.21 12.23 17.65
CA THR A 155 -1.87 13.62 17.97
C THR A 155 -0.40 13.90 17.66
N GLY A 156 0.53 13.05 18.10
CA GLY A 156 1.96 13.18 17.81
C GLY A 156 2.27 13.17 16.31
N ILE A 157 1.67 12.24 15.55
CA ILE A 157 1.87 12.16 14.09
C ILE A 157 1.32 13.42 13.40
N THR A 158 0.14 13.91 13.80
CA THR A 158 -0.47 15.11 13.23
C THR A 158 0.33 16.38 13.52
N LEU A 159 0.93 16.48 14.72
CA LEU A 159 1.80 17.59 15.09
C LEU A 159 3.10 17.59 14.26
N VAL A 160 3.74 16.43 14.07
CA VAL A 160 4.97 16.31 13.27
C VAL A 160 4.72 16.54 11.78
N GLN A 161 3.53 16.20 11.29
CA GLN A 161 3.17 16.34 9.88
C GLN A 161 2.57 17.68 9.53
N TRP A 162 2.34 18.56 10.51
CA TRP A 162 1.85 19.89 10.26
C TRP A 162 2.88 20.66 9.42
N PRO A 163 2.57 21.02 8.16
CA PRO A 163 3.53 21.71 7.33
C PRO A 163 3.79 23.11 7.92
N SER A 164 5.05 23.40 8.21
CA SER A 164 5.51 24.75 8.54
C SER A 164 5.60 25.59 7.26
N VAL A 165 4.47 26.04 6.73
CA VAL A 165 4.45 27.08 5.69
C VAL A 165 3.93 28.36 6.31
N VAL A 166 4.87 29.18 6.75
CA VAL A 166 4.69 30.62 6.95
C VAL A 166 5.25 31.29 5.70
N ASN A 167 4.35 31.88 4.91
CA ASN A 167 4.48 33.15 4.18
C ASN A 167 3.85 33.14 2.78
N ASN A 168 3.07 34.21 2.56
CA ASN A 168 2.83 34.96 1.33
C ASN A 168 2.54 34.11 0.09
N ASP A 169 1.25 33.94 -0.21
CA ASP A 169 0.72 34.53 -1.45
C ASP A 169 -0.81 34.51 -1.45
N THR A 170 -1.33 35.72 -1.58
CA THR A 170 -2.72 36.09 -1.82
C THR A 170 -3.14 35.60 -3.20
N GLU A 171 -3.25 34.29 -3.45
CA GLU A 171 -3.73 33.81 -4.78
C GLU A 171 -4.29 32.38 -4.87
N ARG A 172 -4.70 31.74 -3.76
CA ARG A 172 -5.47 30.46 -3.79
C ARG A 172 -6.71 30.42 -2.91
N GLN A 173 -7.42 31.55 -2.77
CA GLN A 173 -8.76 31.57 -2.19
C GLN A 173 -9.85 31.14 -3.20
N VAL A 174 -9.73 30.00 -3.87
CA VAL A 174 -10.89 29.35 -4.52
C VAL A 174 -10.70 27.83 -4.60
N LEU A 175 -10.56 27.14 -3.46
CA LEU A 175 -11.22 25.84 -3.35
C LEU A 175 -12.65 26.17 -2.94
N THR A 176 -13.59 26.12 -3.89
CA THR A 176 -15.01 26.27 -3.59
C THR A 176 -15.36 25.34 -2.43
N ALA A 177 -16.19 25.76 -1.45
CA ALA A 177 -16.53 24.91 -0.30
C ALA A 177 -16.95 23.47 -0.69
N ASN A 178 -17.56 23.32 -1.88
CA ASN A 178 -17.86 22.03 -2.50
C ASN A 178 -16.62 21.17 -2.84
N SER A 179 -15.55 21.73 -3.41
CA SER A 179 -14.34 20.95 -3.75
C SER A 179 -13.62 20.46 -2.49
N GLN A 180 -13.49 21.32 -1.47
CA GLN A 180 -12.88 20.94 -0.20
C GLN A 180 -13.69 19.84 0.52
N PHE A 181 -15.02 19.92 0.49
CA PHE A 181 -15.89 18.88 1.04
C PHE A 181 -15.74 17.53 0.32
N VAL A 182 -15.68 17.55 -1.02
CA VAL A 182 -15.42 16.35 -1.83
C VAL A 182 -14.07 15.74 -1.47
N GLY A 183 -13.03 16.57 -1.34
CA GLY A 183 -11.69 16.12 -0.94
C GLY A 183 -11.68 15.50 0.46
N LEU A 184 -12.35 16.12 1.43
CA LEU A 184 -12.45 15.60 2.81
C LEU A 184 -13.16 14.25 2.85
N MET A 185 -14.30 14.14 2.17
CA MET A 185 -15.05 12.89 2.07
C MET A 185 -14.23 11.80 1.37
N ALA A 186 -13.45 12.15 0.35
CA ALA A 186 -12.56 11.22 -0.34
C ALA A 186 -11.46 10.67 0.59
N VAL A 187 -10.80 11.51 1.40
CA VAL A 187 -9.81 11.03 2.39
C VAL A 187 -10.46 10.14 3.44
N LEU A 188 -11.63 10.54 3.97
CA LEU A 188 -12.31 9.75 5.00
C LEU A 188 -12.70 8.36 4.47
N MET A 189 -13.28 8.29 3.26
CA MET A 189 -13.57 7.02 2.59
C MET A 189 -12.29 6.22 2.32
N ALA A 190 -11.18 6.86 1.92
CA ALA A 190 -9.89 6.22 1.76
C ALA A 190 -9.35 5.65 3.10
N CYS A 191 -9.49 6.36 4.22
CA CYS A 191 -9.07 5.91 5.54
C CYS A 191 -9.89 4.69 6.02
N VAL A 192 -11.21 4.73 5.84
CA VAL A 192 -12.10 3.61 6.22
C VAL A 192 -11.82 2.39 5.36
N SER A 193 -11.76 2.56 4.04
CA SER A 193 -11.45 1.48 3.10
C SER A 193 -10.07 0.86 3.36
N SER A 194 -9.05 1.67 3.64
CA SER A 194 -7.71 1.17 3.96
C SER A 194 -7.67 0.35 5.24
N GLY A 195 -8.33 0.84 6.30
CA GLY A 195 -8.42 0.14 7.57
C GLY A 195 -9.16 -1.19 7.42
N PHE A 196 -10.26 -1.21 6.66
CA PHE A 196 -10.99 -2.44 6.37
C PHE A 196 -10.13 -3.44 5.58
N ALA A 197 -9.55 -3.03 4.44
CA ALA A 197 -8.77 -3.92 3.58
C ALA A 197 -7.56 -4.52 4.29
N GLY A 198 -6.81 -3.70 5.06
CA GLY A 198 -5.65 -4.16 5.81
C GLY A 198 -6.01 -5.21 6.86
N VAL A 199 -7.05 -4.95 7.65
CA VAL A 199 -7.49 -5.89 8.67
C VAL A 199 -8.15 -7.13 8.04
N TYR A 200 -8.82 -6.99 6.90
CA TYR A 200 -9.45 -8.11 6.18
C TYR A 200 -8.39 -9.04 5.60
N PHE A 201 -7.33 -8.49 5.03
CA PHE A 201 -6.16 -9.26 4.61
C PHE A 201 -5.49 -9.95 5.82
N GLU A 202 -5.30 -9.25 6.94
CA GLU A 202 -4.78 -9.84 8.19
C GLU A 202 -5.65 -11.02 8.66
N LYS A 203 -6.97 -10.91 8.54
CA LYS A 203 -7.91 -11.99 8.87
C LYS A 203 -7.72 -13.20 7.96
N ILE A 204 -7.65 -13.02 6.64
CA ILE A 204 -7.43 -14.11 5.68
C ILE A 204 -6.11 -14.83 5.95
N LEU A 205 -5.04 -14.08 6.25
CA LEU A 205 -3.73 -14.64 6.60
C LEU A 205 -3.78 -15.48 7.88
N LYS A 206 -4.65 -15.14 8.83
CA LYS A 206 -4.77 -15.85 10.12
C LYS A 206 -5.72 -17.05 10.08
N GLU A 207 -6.76 -16.99 9.26
CA GLU A 207 -7.77 -18.06 9.18
C GLU A 207 -7.32 -19.24 8.31
N THR A 208 -6.30 -19.06 7.46
CA THR A 208 -5.85 -20.08 6.51
C THR A 208 -4.39 -20.46 6.72
N ARG A 209 -4.07 -21.75 6.55
CA ARG A 209 -2.70 -22.28 6.70
C ARG A 209 -1.81 -22.10 5.46
N GLN A 210 -2.26 -21.32 4.48
CA GLN A 210 -1.51 -21.10 3.25
C GLN A 210 -0.25 -20.27 3.53
N SER A 211 0.81 -20.51 2.76
CA SER A 211 2.04 -19.70 2.83
C SER A 211 1.73 -18.24 2.49
N ILE A 212 2.37 -17.31 3.22
CA ILE A 212 2.23 -15.86 3.02
C ILE A 212 2.63 -15.49 1.59
N TRP A 213 3.60 -16.19 1.01
CA TRP A 213 4.03 -15.96 -0.37
C TRP A 213 2.96 -16.32 -1.40
N VAL A 214 2.23 -17.43 -1.20
CA VAL A 214 1.11 -17.81 -2.07
C VAL A 214 -0.02 -16.79 -1.98
N ARG A 215 -0.31 -16.30 -0.76
CA ARG A 215 -1.28 -15.22 -0.54
C ARG A 215 -0.86 -13.92 -1.22
N ASN A 216 0.43 -13.57 -1.17
CA ASN A 216 0.98 -12.41 -1.88
C ASN A 216 0.97 -12.58 -3.40
N ILE A 217 1.15 -13.80 -3.94
CA ILE A 217 0.97 -14.08 -5.37
C ILE A 217 -0.49 -13.86 -5.76
N GLN A 218 -1.44 -14.43 -5.01
CA GLN A 218 -2.87 -14.25 -5.28
C GLN A 218 -3.27 -12.77 -5.24
N LEU A 219 -2.87 -12.04 -4.19
CA LEU A 219 -3.13 -10.61 -4.07
C LEU A 219 -2.46 -9.81 -5.19
N GLY A 220 -1.19 -10.13 -5.51
CA GLY A 220 -0.43 -9.50 -6.58
C GLY A 220 -1.04 -9.74 -7.97
N LEU A 221 -1.62 -10.91 -8.23
CA LEU A 221 -2.31 -11.19 -9.49
C LEU A 221 -3.53 -10.28 -9.68
N PHE A 222 -4.37 -10.13 -8.66
CA PHE A 222 -5.49 -9.19 -8.72
C PHE A 222 -5.01 -7.73 -8.77
N GLY A 223 -3.99 -7.39 -8.00
CA GLY A 223 -3.37 -6.06 -8.01
C GLY A 223 -2.80 -5.70 -9.38
N PHE A 224 -2.14 -6.65 -10.06
CA PHE A 224 -1.65 -6.51 -11.42
C PHE A 224 -2.79 -6.27 -12.41
N VAL A 225 -3.84 -7.10 -12.39
CA VAL A 225 -4.98 -6.95 -13.32
C VAL A 225 -5.66 -5.60 -13.14
N LEU A 226 -5.95 -5.21 -11.90
CA LEU A 226 -6.60 -3.93 -11.60
C LEU A 226 -5.69 -2.73 -11.88
N GLY A 227 -4.41 -2.82 -11.52
CA GLY A 227 -3.42 -1.77 -11.77
C GLY A 227 -3.16 -1.57 -13.26
N PHE A 228 -3.07 -2.66 -14.03
CA PHE A 228 -2.90 -2.61 -15.47
C PHE A 228 -4.13 -2.03 -16.17
N ALA A 229 -5.34 -2.43 -15.76
CA ALA A 229 -6.57 -1.82 -16.24
C ALA A 229 -6.62 -0.31 -15.94
N GLY A 230 -6.28 0.08 -14.71
CA GLY A 230 -6.20 1.48 -14.31
C GLY A 230 -5.19 2.29 -15.14
N MET A 231 -4.03 1.72 -15.41
CA MET A 231 -3.00 2.33 -16.26
C MET A 231 -3.50 2.55 -17.69
N ILE A 232 -4.20 1.59 -18.29
CA ILE A 232 -4.78 1.76 -19.63
C ILE A 232 -5.85 2.86 -19.65
N ILE A 233 -6.70 2.90 -18.64
CA ILE A 233 -7.82 3.85 -18.55
C ILE A 233 -7.30 5.29 -18.36
N HIS A 234 -6.35 5.50 -17.46
CA HIS A 234 -5.87 6.85 -17.12
C HIS A 234 -4.71 7.33 -18.01
N ASP A 235 -3.75 6.47 -18.32
CA ASP A 235 -2.53 6.84 -19.02
C ASP A 235 -2.47 6.32 -20.47
N GLY A 236 -3.54 5.71 -20.97
CA GLY A 236 -3.61 5.12 -22.31
C GLY A 236 -3.04 5.97 -23.45
N PRO A 237 -3.34 7.29 -23.53
CA PRO A 237 -2.75 8.17 -24.54
C PRO A 237 -1.22 8.31 -24.42
N LEU A 238 -0.71 8.45 -23.19
CA LEU A 238 0.73 8.54 -22.92
C LEU A 238 1.44 7.21 -23.19
N LEU A 239 0.80 6.08 -22.87
CA LEU A 239 1.30 4.74 -23.19
C LEU A 239 1.48 4.54 -24.70
N LYS A 240 0.53 5.02 -25.51
CA LYS A 240 0.61 4.89 -26.98
C LYS A 240 1.70 5.76 -27.60
N GLN A 241 1.96 6.94 -27.04
CA GLN A 241 2.95 7.87 -27.58
C GLN A 241 4.38 7.55 -27.15
N SER A 242 4.57 7.16 -25.89
CA SER A 242 5.91 7.08 -25.30
C SER A 242 6.27 5.72 -24.70
N GLY A 243 5.32 4.79 -24.67
CA GLY A 243 5.49 3.46 -24.09
C GLY A 243 5.37 3.42 -22.57
N MET A 244 5.22 2.21 -22.04
CA MET A 244 5.05 1.97 -20.60
C MET A 244 6.27 2.35 -19.76
N PHE A 245 7.48 2.23 -20.32
CA PHE A 245 8.75 2.46 -19.61
C PHE A 245 9.38 3.82 -19.90
N GLN A 246 8.59 4.79 -20.34
CA GLN A 246 9.07 6.16 -20.53
C GLN A 246 9.66 6.72 -19.22
N GLY A 247 10.81 7.39 -19.31
CA GLY A 247 11.41 8.08 -18.16
C GLY A 247 11.95 7.14 -17.07
N TYR A 248 12.09 5.85 -17.35
CA TYR A 248 12.71 4.90 -16.42
C TYR A 248 14.22 5.14 -16.39
N ASN A 249 14.71 5.59 -15.24
CA ASN A 249 16.14 5.64 -14.92
C ASN A 249 16.45 4.67 -13.76
N THR A 250 17.72 4.62 -13.34
CA THR A 250 18.16 3.77 -12.23
C THR A 250 17.39 4.06 -10.94
N ILE A 251 17.03 5.33 -10.70
CA ILE A 251 16.27 5.74 -9.51
C ILE A 251 14.84 5.18 -9.57
N THR A 252 14.18 5.23 -10.73
CA THR A 252 12.85 4.63 -10.92
C THR A 252 12.89 3.12 -10.69
N CYS A 253 13.95 2.43 -11.14
CA CYS A 253 14.13 1.00 -10.85
C CYS A 253 14.25 0.73 -9.33
N ILE A 254 15.03 1.55 -8.61
CA ILE A 254 15.13 1.47 -7.15
C ILE A 254 13.77 1.70 -6.48
N VAL A 255 12.98 2.68 -6.95
CA VAL A 255 11.62 2.92 -6.44
C VAL A 255 10.74 1.68 -6.64
N VAL A 256 10.77 1.07 -7.83
CA VAL A 256 10.00 -0.15 -8.14
C VAL A 256 10.40 -1.29 -7.20
N VAL A 257 11.70 -1.52 -6.99
CA VAL A 257 12.21 -2.55 -6.06
C VAL A 257 11.77 -2.28 -4.63
N LEU A 258 11.88 -1.05 -4.15
CA LEU A 258 11.48 -0.67 -2.79
C LEU A 258 9.95 -0.80 -2.59
N GLN A 259 9.17 -0.67 -3.67
CA GLN A 259 7.71 -0.75 -3.65
C GLN A 259 7.18 -2.18 -3.65
N VAL A 260 8.00 -3.19 -3.95
CA VAL A 260 7.58 -4.60 -4.08
C VAL A 260 6.86 -5.14 -2.86
N PHE A 261 7.30 -4.82 -1.64
CA PHE A 261 6.73 -5.38 -0.41
C PHE A 261 5.99 -4.34 0.43
N LYS A 262 5.47 -3.30 -0.22
CA LYS A 262 4.60 -2.32 0.41
C LYS A 262 3.16 -2.84 0.48
#